data_AF-A0A8X6Y4N6-F1
#
_entry.id   AF-A0A8X6Y4N6-F1
#
_cell.length_a   1.000
_cell.length_b   1.000
_cell.length_c   1.000
_cell.angle_alpha   90.00
_cell.angle_beta   90.00
_cell.angle_gamma   90.00
#
_symmetry.space_group_name_H-M   'P 1'
#
loop_
_entity.id
_entity.type
_entity.pdbx_description
1 polymer ?
#
loop_
_entity_poly.entity_id
_entity_poly.type
_entity_poly.pdbx_seq_one_letter_code
_entity_poly.pdbx_strand_id
1 'polypeptide(L)'
;MAEYMHYTIYLQYPCLFVVSISNLVYRYGLILVQFNSDVINMDFVAIPTKCREIVEVYNGIEKKVRLLKDSLSTSLFIMLANSFFNFYTCLSTAFLRTNPPHYVLEAVCNAFTGIFTITTLTIFLSRIPETMMTIKTTLGSLIEEYQCCLNGGKEIYLLERMEKKDIIYLSACNIIDFKKTFLLSAFGTVFTYGLIIVNIK
;
A
#
# COMPACT_ATOMS: atom_id res chain seq x y z
N MET A 1 14.55 -8.59 34.05
CA MET A 1 15.09 -9.25 32.84
C MET A 1 13.98 -9.83 31.95
N ALA A 2 12.98 -10.54 32.50
CA ALA A 2 11.84 -11.06 31.73
C ALA A 2 10.98 -9.97 31.05
N GLU A 3 10.73 -8.85 31.73
CA GLU A 3 9.97 -7.71 31.18
C GLU A 3 10.67 -7.06 29.96
N TYR A 4 12.00 -6.93 30.01
CA TYR A 4 12.80 -6.42 28.88
C TYR A 4 12.79 -7.36 27.67
N MET A 5 12.77 -8.68 27.89
CA MET A 5 12.65 -9.66 26.79
C MET A 5 11.26 -9.63 26.17
N HIS A 6 10.19 -9.52 26.98
CA HIS A 6 8.83 -9.33 26.47
C HIS A 6 8.69 -8.03 25.66
N TYR A 7 9.29 -6.94 26.12
CA TYR A 7 9.30 -5.65 25.44
C TYR A 7 9.99 -5.72 24.07
N THR A 8 11.15 -6.36 24.01
CA THR A 8 11.91 -6.51 22.75
C THR A 8 11.10 -7.33 21.74
N ILE A 9 10.47 -8.41 22.19
CA ILE A 9 9.62 -9.26 21.36
C ILE A 9 8.39 -8.48 20.86
N TYR A 10 7.69 -7.75 21.73
CA TYR A 10 6.47 -7.01 21.37
C TYR A 10 6.73 -5.88 20.36
N LEU A 11 7.91 -5.25 20.40
CA LEU A 11 8.28 -4.18 19.47
C LEU A 11 8.91 -4.71 18.18
N GLN A 12 9.68 -5.80 18.26
CA GLN A 12 10.42 -6.37 17.14
C GLN A 12 9.52 -7.13 16.16
N TYR A 13 8.50 -7.85 16.63
CA TYR A 13 7.58 -8.59 15.77
C TYR A 13 6.76 -7.70 14.80
N PRO A 14 6.11 -6.62 15.26
CA PRO A 14 5.40 -5.70 14.36
C PRO A 14 6.34 -5.07 13.34
N CYS A 15 7.54 -4.64 13.76
CA CYS A 15 8.53 -4.05 12.87
C CYS A 15 9.00 -5.03 11.78
N LEU A 16 9.33 -6.28 12.16
CA LEU A 16 9.74 -7.32 11.21
C LEU A 16 8.61 -7.63 10.22
N PHE A 17 7.37 -7.65 10.70
CA PHE A 17 6.21 -7.90 9.85
C PHE A 17 5.94 -6.74 8.89
N VAL A 18 6.04 -5.48 9.33
CA VAL A 18 5.97 -4.28 8.47
C VAL A 18 7.04 -4.34 7.39
N VAL A 19 8.28 -4.62 7.76
CA VAL A 19 9.40 -4.70 6.81
C VAL A 19 9.18 -5.82 5.80
N SER A 20 8.68 -6.97 6.26
CA SER A 20 8.39 -8.12 5.40
C SER A 20 7.30 -7.81 4.38
N ILE A 21 6.18 -7.21 4.81
CA ILE A 21 5.11 -6.76 3.92
C ILE A 21 5.62 -5.69 2.96
N SER A 22 6.37 -4.71 3.47
CA SER A 22 6.89 -3.60 2.66
C SER A 22 7.84 -4.11 1.58
N ASN A 23 8.69 -5.08 1.89
CA ASN A 23 9.58 -5.73 0.94
C ASN A 23 8.81 -6.54 -0.12
N LEU A 24 7.77 -7.29 0.31
CA LEU A 24 6.93 -8.04 -0.62
C LEU A 24 6.23 -7.10 -1.61
N VAL A 25 5.60 -6.04 -1.10
CA VAL A 25 4.92 -5.00 -1.88
C VAL A 25 5.91 -4.27 -2.79
N TYR A 26 7.11 -3.96 -2.30
CA TYR A 26 8.17 -3.34 -3.09
C TYR A 26 8.58 -4.21 -4.29
N ARG A 27 8.74 -5.53 -4.09
CA ARG A 27 9.04 -6.47 -5.19
C ARG A 27 7.94 -6.50 -6.24
N TYR A 28 6.67 -6.52 -5.83
CA TYR A 28 5.56 -6.45 -6.79
C TYR A 28 5.49 -5.09 -7.51
N GLY A 29 5.81 -4.00 -6.81
CA GLY A 29 5.97 -2.67 -7.42
C GLY A 29 7.08 -2.65 -8.49
N LEU A 30 8.23 -3.26 -8.21
CA LEU A 30 9.32 -3.37 -9.19
C LEU A 30 8.90 -4.16 -10.44
N ILE A 31 8.17 -5.26 -10.28
CA ILE A 31 7.65 -6.05 -11.40
C ILE A 31 6.73 -5.19 -12.28
N LEU A 32 5.87 -4.37 -11.67
CA LEU A 32 4.99 -3.45 -12.41
C LEU A 32 5.79 -2.35 -13.13
N VAL A 33 6.82 -1.78 -12.50
CA VAL A 33 7.69 -0.77 -13.12
C VAL A 33 8.47 -1.36 -14.30
N GLN A 34 9.02 -2.56 -14.14
CA GLN A 34 9.70 -3.29 -15.23
C GLN A 34 8.74 -3.53 -16.39
N PHE A 35 7.55 -4.04 -16.11
CA PHE A 35 6.51 -4.22 -17.12
C PHE A 35 6.19 -2.91 -17.85
N ASN A 36 6.07 -1.78 -17.15
CA ASN A 36 5.84 -0.49 -17.78
C ASN A 36 6.99 -0.10 -18.73
N SER A 37 8.24 -0.32 -18.31
CA SER A 37 9.40 -0.06 -19.16
C SER A 37 9.43 -0.97 -20.39
N ASP A 38 9.06 -2.24 -20.24
CA ASP A 38 8.99 -3.20 -21.34
C ASP A 38 7.91 -2.79 -22.36
N VAL A 39 6.76 -2.29 -21.89
CA VAL A 39 5.68 -1.78 -22.74
C VAL A 39 6.11 -0.51 -23.50
N ILE A 40 6.82 0.42 -22.85
CA ILE A 40 7.32 1.65 -23.51
C ILE A 40 8.35 1.33 -24.59
N ASN A 41 9.25 0.37 -24.34
CA ASN A 41 10.33 0.03 -25.26
C ASN A 41 9.89 -0.93 -26.38
N MET A 42 8.63 -1.38 -26.38
CA MET A 42 8.14 -2.27 -27.42
C MET A 42 7.73 -1.51 -28.67
N ASP A 43 8.35 -1.89 -29.78
CA ASP A 43 7.90 -1.54 -31.11
C ASP A 43 6.76 -2.47 -31.53
N PHE A 44 5.51 -2.04 -31.29
CA PHE A 44 4.33 -2.82 -31.66
C PHE A 44 4.12 -2.85 -33.18
N VAL A 45 4.77 -1.98 -33.96
CA VAL A 45 4.70 -1.95 -35.43
C VAL A 45 5.33 -3.21 -36.03
N ALA A 46 6.34 -3.78 -35.37
CA ALA A 46 7.10 -4.89 -35.93
C ALA A 46 6.50 -6.28 -35.66
N ILE A 47 5.78 -6.50 -34.53
CA ILE A 47 5.43 -7.87 -34.09
C ILE A 47 4.07 -7.94 -33.35
N PRO A 48 2.97 -8.25 -34.06
CA PRO A 48 1.62 -8.50 -33.51
C PRO A 48 1.55 -9.55 -32.39
N THR A 49 2.39 -10.59 -32.48
CA THR A 49 2.38 -11.72 -31.54
C THR A 49 2.83 -11.30 -30.14
N LYS A 50 3.63 -10.24 -30.02
CA LYS A 50 4.08 -9.69 -28.72
C LYS A 50 2.95 -9.01 -27.95
N CYS A 51 1.97 -8.42 -28.64
CA CYS A 51 0.84 -7.75 -27.99
C CYS A 51 0.01 -8.74 -27.14
N ARG A 52 -0.23 -9.94 -27.66
CA ARG A 52 -0.92 -11.00 -26.90
C ARG A 52 -0.11 -11.48 -25.70
N GLU A 53 1.20 -11.65 -25.85
CA GLU A 53 2.10 -12.05 -24.77
C GLU A 53 2.09 -11.03 -23.62
N ILE A 54 2.13 -9.73 -23.94
CA ILE A 54 2.03 -8.64 -22.94
C ILE A 54 0.71 -8.71 -22.16
N VAL A 55 -0.41 -8.93 -22.86
CA VAL A 55 -1.73 -9.05 -22.21
C VAL A 55 -1.74 -10.24 -21.25
N GLU A 56 -1.18 -11.39 -21.64
CA GLU A 56 -1.09 -12.58 -20.79
C GLU A 56 -0.18 -12.33 -19.57
N VAL A 57 0.98 -11.67 -19.75
CA VAL A 57 1.87 -11.27 -18.65
C VAL A 57 1.17 -10.31 -17.69
N TYR A 58 0.49 -9.28 -18.20
CA TYR A 58 -0.25 -8.32 -17.39
C TYR A 58 -1.37 -8.99 -16.59
N ASN A 59 -2.15 -9.87 -17.23
CA ASN A 59 -3.19 -10.65 -16.55
C ASN A 59 -2.60 -11.53 -15.42
N GLY A 60 -1.41 -12.09 -15.65
CA GLY A 60 -0.66 -12.83 -14.64
C GLY A 60 -0.22 -11.97 -13.45
N ILE A 61 0.31 -10.77 -13.71
CA ILE A 61 0.69 -9.79 -12.67
C ILE A 61 -0.56 -9.35 -11.90
N GLU A 62 -1.64 -8.99 -12.58
CA GLU A 62 -2.90 -8.57 -11.97
C GLU A 62 -3.46 -9.64 -11.04
N LYS A 63 -3.46 -10.90 -11.48
CA LYS A 63 -3.90 -12.03 -10.65
C LYS A 63 -3.05 -12.17 -9.38
N LYS A 64 -1.73 -12.01 -9.48
CA LYS A 64 -0.83 -12.04 -8.32
C LYS A 64 -1.07 -10.87 -7.37
N VAL A 65 -1.29 -9.66 -7.90
CA VAL A 65 -1.62 -8.47 -7.09
C VAL A 65 -2.96 -8.64 -6.37
N ARG A 66 -3.96 -9.26 -7.00
CA ARG A 66 -5.24 -9.59 -6.36
C ARG A 66 -5.08 -10.61 -5.24
N LEU A 67 -4.33 -11.69 -5.48
CA LEU A 67 -4.00 -12.67 -4.43
C LEU A 67 -3.23 -12.03 -3.27
N LEU A 68 -2.31 -11.11 -3.57
CA LEU A 68 -1.58 -10.34 -2.56
C LEU A 68 -2.53 -9.48 -1.72
N LYS A 69 -3.46 -8.78 -2.36
CA LYS A 69 -4.50 -8.00 -1.68
C LYS A 69 -5.30 -8.89 -0.73
N ASP A 70 -5.86 -9.99 -1.24
CA ASP A 70 -6.73 -10.87 -0.46
C ASP A 70 -5.99 -11.51 0.72
N SER A 71 -4.75 -11.95 0.50
CA SER A 71 -3.92 -12.56 1.55
C SER A 71 -3.46 -11.57 2.62
N LEU A 72 -3.19 -10.31 2.25
CA LEU A 72 -2.70 -9.30 3.19
C LEU A 72 -3.84 -8.52 3.87
N SER A 73 -5.06 -8.56 3.33
CA SER A 73 -6.15 -7.68 3.75
C SER A 73 -6.44 -7.76 5.25
N THR A 74 -6.55 -8.97 5.80
CA THR A 74 -6.81 -9.20 7.22
C THR A 74 -5.62 -8.80 8.09
N SER A 75 -4.41 -9.19 7.68
CA SER A 75 -3.18 -8.86 8.41
C SER A 75 -2.95 -7.36 8.51
N LEU A 76 -3.17 -6.63 7.41
CA LEU A 76 -3.07 -5.17 7.35
C LEU A 76 -4.09 -4.49 8.26
N PHE A 77 -5.32 -5.03 8.34
CA PHE A 77 -6.34 -4.50 9.24
C PHE A 77 -5.96 -4.65 10.71
N ILE A 78 -5.49 -5.83 11.12
CA ILE A 78 -5.06 -6.10 12.50
C ILE A 78 -3.91 -5.17 12.88
N MET A 79 -2.95 -4.95 11.98
CA MET A 79 -1.83 -4.04 12.24
C MET A 79 -2.25 -2.58 12.36
N LEU A 80 -3.14 -2.12 11.48
CA LEU A 80 -3.69 -0.77 11.55
C LEU A 80 -4.42 -0.57 12.88
N ALA A 81 -5.32 -1.49 13.24
CA ALA A 81 -6.04 -1.44 14.50
C ALA A 81 -5.07 -1.40 15.69
N ASN A 82 -4.09 -2.30 15.72
CA ASN A 82 -3.07 -2.33 16.77
C ASN A 82 -2.30 -1.00 16.87
N SER A 83 -1.95 -0.40 15.73
CA SER A 83 -1.24 0.88 15.68
C SER A 83 -2.08 2.03 16.23
N PHE A 84 -3.38 2.08 15.91
CA PHE A 84 -4.31 3.05 16.50
C PHE A 84 -4.52 2.82 18.00
N PHE A 85 -4.69 1.57 18.44
CA PHE A 85 -4.82 1.24 19.86
C PHE A 85 -3.59 1.66 20.68
N ASN A 86 -2.38 1.40 20.17
CA ASN A 86 -1.15 1.85 20.80
C ASN A 86 -1.09 3.38 20.93
N PHE A 87 -1.52 4.10 19.89
CA PHE A 87 -1.57 5.56 19.90
C PHE A 87 -2.55 6.10 20.95
N TYR A 88 -3.77 5.55 21.00
CA TYR A 88 -4.77 5.95 21.99
C TYR A 88 -4.36 5.60 23.42
N THR A 89 -3.69 4.47 23.62
CA THR A 89 -3.11 4.10 24.91
C THR A 89 -2.09 5.12 25.34
N CYS A 90 -1.17 5.52 24.45
CA CYS A 90 -0.19 6.58 24.73
C CYS A 90 -0.85 7.90 25.12
N LEU A 91 -1.86 8.35 24.37
CA LEU A 91 -2.62 9.56 24.72
C LEU A 91 -3.23 9.43 26.12
N SER A 92 -3.94 8.34 26.39
CA SER A 92 -4.56 8.09 27.69
C SER A 92 -3.54 8.14 28.83
N THR A 93 -2.39 7.48 28.67
CA THR A 93 -1.30 7.48 29.67
C THR A 93 -0.64 8.84 29.86
N ALA A 94 -0.51 9.64 28.81
CA ALA A 94 0.04 10.99 28.89
C ALA A 94 -0.88 11.93 29.69
N PHE A 95 -2.20 11.76 29.55
CA PHE A 95 -3.18 12.54 30.31
C PHE A 95 -3.44 12.02 31.72
N LEU A 96 -3.23 10.74 32.00
CA LEU A 96 -3.29 10.14 33.35
C LEU A 96 -1.92 10.34 34.04
N ARG A 97 -1.74 11.54 34.64
CA ARG A 97 -0.51 12.03 35.29
C ARG A 97 -0.02 11.22 36.51
N THR A 98 -0.61 10.07 36.79
CA THR A 98 -0.36 9.19 37.94
C THR A 98 0.49 7.97 37.62
N ASN A 99 0.92 7.79 36.37
CA ASN A 99 1.66 6.60 35.95
C ASN A 99 3.17 6.70 36.24
N PRO A 100 3.83 5.59 36.64
CA PRO A 100 5.27 5.55 36.82
C PRO A 100 6.01 5.83 35.50
N PRO A 101 7.22 6.43 35.56
CA PRO A 101 7.94 6.91 34.36
C PRO A 101 8.27 5.81 33.35
N HIS A 102 8.45 4.56 33.81
CA HIS A 102 8.68 3.41 32.93
C HIS A 102 7.49 3.11 32.00
N TYR A 103 6.26 3.27 32.49
CA TYR A 103 5.04 3.02 31.72
C TYR A 103 4.79 4.11 30.67
N VAL A 104 5.15 5.36 30.99
CA VAL A 104 5.08 6.48 30.04
C VAL A 104 6.07 6.28 28.89
N LEU A 105 7.30 5.85 29.18
CA LEU A 105 8.30 5.58 28.15
C LEU A 105 7.85 4.46 27.19
N GLU A 106 7.29 3.38 27.72
CA GLU A 106 6.74 2.27 26.93
C GLU A 106 5.62 2.73 25.99
N ALA A 107 4.67 3.50 26.51
CA ALA A 107 3.54 3.98 25.73
C ALA A 107 4.00 4.90 24.58
N VAL A 108 5.00 5.75 24.83
CA VAL A 108 5.62 6.61 23.81
C VAL A 108 6.32 5.78 22.74
N CYS A 109 7.13 4.78 23.10
CA CYS A 109 7.79 3.89 22.14
C CYS A 109 6.79 3.11 21.27
N ASN A 110 5.70 2.62 21.86
CA ASN A 110 4.63 1.93 21.13
C ASN A 110 3.89 2.87 20.17
N ALA A 111 3.66 4.13 20.56
CA ALA A 111 3.06 5.14 19.68
C ALA A 111 3.96 5.46 18.48
N PHE A 112 5.26 5.66 18.70
CA PHE A 112 6.22 5.87 17.60
C PHE A 112 6.26 4.67 16.65
N THR A 113 6.24 3.45 17.19
CA THR A 113 6.20 2.22 16.38
C THR A 113 4.91 2.13 15.55
N GLY A 114 3.77 2.54 16.12
CA GLY A 114 2.49 2.63 15.41
C GLY A 114 2.51 3.66 14.28
N ILE A 115 3.04 4.86 14.52
CA ILE A 115 3.19 5.91 13.49
C ILE A 115 4.09 5.42 12.36
N PHE A 116 5.24 4.83 12.70
CA PHE A 116 6.17 4.26 11.73
C PHE A 116 5.47 3.19 10.88
N THR A 117 4.75 2.28 11.53
CA THR A 117 3.99 1.21 10.87
C THR A 117 2.95 1.76 9.89
N ILE A 118 2.11 2.71 10.31
CA ILE A 118 1.08 3.32 9.46
C ILE A 118 1.71 4.04 8.27
N THR A 119 2.78 4.81 8.52
CA THR A 119 3.45 5.62 7.50
C THR A 119 4.11 4.74 6.45
N THR A 120 4.93 3.78 6.89
CA THR A 120 5.64 2.87 5.99
C THR A 120 4.64 2.03 5.18
N LEU A 121 3.66 1.40 5.83
CA LEU A 121 2.65 0.61 5.12
C LEU A 121 1.94 1.44 4.06
N THR A 122 1.48 2.65 4.41
CA THR A 122 0.75 3.48 3.44
C THR A 122 1.61 3.88 2.25
N ILE A 123 2.87 4.27 2.47
CA ILE A 123 3.80 4.65 1.38
C ILE A 123 4.08 3.46 0.46
N PHE A 124 4.35 2.28 1.01
CA PHE A 124 4.66 1.11 0.20
C PHE A 124 3.41 0.58 -0.52
N LEU A 125 2.28 0.47 0.17
CA LEU A 125 1.05 -0.07 -0.38
C LEU A 125 0.44 0.86 -1.44
N SER A 126 0.60 2.18 -1.32
CA SER A 126 0.10 3.12 -2.34
C SER A 126 0.91 3.09 -3.64
N ARG A 127 2.14 2.57 -3.65
CA ARG A 127 2.97 2.49 -4.86
C ARG A 127 2.40 1.57 -5.93
N ILE A 128 1.77 0.46 -5.55
CA ILE A 128 1.16 -0.49 -6.49
C ILE A 128 0.06 0.18 -7.33
N PRO A 129 -1.00 0.76 -6.72
CA PRO A 129 -2.05 1.41 -7.51
C PRO A 129 -1.54 2.63 -8.28
N GLU A 130 -0.56 3.37 -7.74
CA GLU A 130 0.09 4.47 -8.47
C GLU A 130 0.80 3.98 -9.73
N THR A 131 1.57 2.90 -9.64
CA THR A 131 2.29 2.34 -10.79
C THR A 131 1.32 1.74 -11.80
N MET A 132 0.25 1.08 -11.36
CA MET A 132 -0.83 0.63 -12.25
C MET A 132 -1.50 1.81 -12.97
N MET A 133 -1.71 2.94 -12.29
CA MET A 133 -2.24 4.16 -12.91
C MET A 133 -1.27 4.70 -13.97
N THR A 134 0.03 4.71 -13.71
CA THR A 134 1.05 5.07 -14.70
C THR A 134 1.01 4.16 -15.92
N ILE A 135 0.90 2.84 -15.73
CA ILE A 135 0.76 1.89 -16.85
C ILE A 135 -0.47 2.22 -17.69
N LYS A 136 -1.62 2.53 -17.06
CA LYS A 136 -2.84 2.91 -17.79
C LYS A 136 -2.62 4.18 -18.60
N THR A 137 -1.99 5.21 -18.02
CA THR A 137 -1.68 6.45 -18.76
C THR A 137 -0.73 6.21 -19.92
N THR A 138 0.27 5.34 -19.74
CA THR A 138 1.23 4.97 -20.79
C THR A 138 0.56 4.18 -21.91
N LEU A 139 -0.34 3.24 -21.57
CA LEU A 139 -1.15 2.53 -22.55
C LEU A 139 -2.06 3.48 -23.33
N GLY A 140 -2.70 4.44 -22.65
CA GLY A 140 -3.52 5.47 -23.30
C GLY A 140 -2.72 6.29 -24.32
N SER A 141 -1.54 6.78 -23.95
CA SER A 141 -0.67 7.51 -24.90
C SER A 141 -0.22 6.65 -26.09
N LEU A 142 0.08 5.37 -25.85
CA LEU A 142 0.44 4.44 -26.92
C LEU A 142 -0.74 4.22 -27.87
N ILE A 143 -1.96 4.04 -27.35
CA ILE A 143 -3.17 3.86 -28.16
C ILE A 143 -3.40 5.06 -29.08
N GLU A 144 -3.26 6.29 -28.58
CA GLU A 144 -3.41 7.52 -29.38
C GLU A 144 -2.37 7.58 -30.52
N GLU A 145 -1.10 7.28 -30.22
CA GLU A 145 -0.02 7.26 -31.21
C GLU A 145 -0.26 6.17 -32.28
N TYR A 146 -0.71 4.98 -31.88
CA TYR A 146 -0.99 3.88 -32.80
C TYR A 146 -2.24 4.10 -33.64
N GLN A 147 -3.30 4.70 -33.10
CA GLN A 147 -4.49 5.08 -33.89
C GLN A 147 -4.15 6.10 -34.98
N CYS A 148 -3.15 6.96 -34.75
CA CYS A 148 -2.67 7.92 -35.76
C CYS A 148 -1.81 7.25 -36.84
N CYS A 149 -1.06 6.19 -36.51
CA CYS A 149 -0.07 5.57 -37.40
C CYS A 149 -0.53 4.29 -38.12
N LEU A 150 -1.49 3.53 -37.58
CA LEU A 150 -1.82 2.17 -38.06
C LEU A 150 -3.33 1.88 -38.09
N ASN A 151 -3.76 1.16 -39.14
CA ASN A 151 -5.10 0.56 -39.28
C ASN A 151 -5.24 -0.77 -38.49
N GLY A 152 -4.55 -0.88 -37.34
CA GLY A 152 -4.37 -2.12 -36.57
C GLY A 152 -5.50 -2.41 -35.57
N GLY A 153 -6.72 -2.66 -36.05
CA GLY A 153 -7.91 -2.72 -35.18
C GLY A 153 -7.89 -3.77 -34.05
N LYS A 154 -7.21 -4.92 -34.23
CA LYS A 154 -7.21 -5.99 -33.21
C LYS A 154 -6.21 -5.77 -32.07
N GLU A 155 -5.05 -5.19 -32.36
CA GLU A 155 -4.01 -4.91 -31.35
C GLU A 155 -4.38 -3.70 -30.51
N ILE A 156 -4.91 -2.65 -31.16
CA ILE A 156 -5.48 -1.47 -30.49
C ILE A 156 -6.60 -1.91 -29.53
N TYR A 157 -7.47 -2.83 -29.95
CA TYR A 157 -8.52 -3.37 -29.07
C TYR A 157 -7.97 -4.09 -27.83
N LEU A 158 -6.84 -4.82 -27.94
CA LEU A 158 -6.22 -5.49 -26.80
C LEU A 158 -5.59 -4.49 -25.82
N LEU A 159 -4.93 -3.45 -26.34
CA LEU A 159 -4.37 -2.35 -25.54
C LEU A 159 -5.48 -1.57 -24.82
N GLU A 160 -6.56 -1.20 -25.53
CA GLU A 160 -7.74 -0.56 -24.92
C GLU A 160 -8.35 -1.44 -23.83
N ARG A 161 -8.40 -2.76 -24.04
CA ARG A 161 -8.90 -3.68 -23.03
C ARG A 161 -8.03 -3.68 -21.77
N MET A 162 -6.72 -3.52 -21.90
CA MET A 162 -5.81 -3.39 -20.75
C MET A 162 -5.97 -2.03 -20.06
N GLU A 163 -6.06 -0.95 -20.84
CA GLU A 163 -6.29 0.40 -20.33
C GLU A 163 -7.62 0.53 -19.58
N LYS A 164 -8.68 -0.17 -20.02
CA LYS A 164 -10.00 -0.13 -19.37
C LYS A 164 -10.08 -0.94 -18.07
N LYS A 165 -9.04 -1.68 -17.68
CA LYS A 165 -9.07 -2.49 -16.44
C LYS A 165 -9.00 -1.66 -15.17
N ASP A 166 -9.71 -2.08 -14.13
CA ASP A 166 -9.71 -1.39 -12.85
C ASP A 166 -8.35 -1.43 -12.14
N ILE A 167 -8.02 -0.33 -11.48
CA ILE A 167 -6.82 -0.23 -10.65
C ILE A 167 -7.06 -1.02 -9.36
N ILE A 168 -6.14 -1.92 -9.03
CA ILE A 168 -6.23 -2.70 -7.80
C ILE A 168 -5.59 -1.90 -6.66
N TYR A 169 -6.43 -1.38 -5.77
CA TYR A 169 -6.00 -0.84 -4.49
C TYR A 169 -5.83 -1.98 -3.49
N LEU A 170 -4.69 -2.00 -2.79
CA LEU A 170 -4.54 -2.81 -1.59
C LEU A 170 -5.42 -2.20 -0.51
N SER A 171 -6.20 -3.05 0.14
CA SER A 171 -7.16 -2.64 1.15
C SER A 171 -7.03 -3.49 2.41
N ALA A 172 -7.27 -2.87 3.57
CA ALA A 172 -7.43 -3.56 4.84
C ALA A 172 -8.90 -3.93 5.04
N CYS A 173 -9.20 -5.23 5.05
CA CYS A 173 -10.54 -5.83 5.09
C CYS A 173 -11.57 -5.24 4.10
N ASN A 174 -11.14 -4.67 2.97
CA ASN A 174 -12.01 -3.89 2.06
C ASN A 174 -12.71 -2.68 2.70
N ILE A 175 -12.28 -2.25 3.89
CA ILE A 175 -12.80 -1.08 4.59
C ILE A 175 -11.94 0.14 4.29
N ILE A 176 -10.61 -0.06 4.25
CA ILE A 176 -9.63 1.02 4.10
C ILE A 176 -8.77 0.74 2.88
N ASP A 177 -8.82 1.62 1.88
CA ASP A 177 -7.88 1.60 0.76
C ASP A 177 -6.60 2.37 1.12
N PHE A 178 -5.44 1.76 0.88
CA PHE A 178 -4.15 2.41 1.11
C PHE A 178 -3.84 3.41 -0.01
N LYS A 179 -4.31 4.65 0.18
CA LYS A 179 -3.98 5.82 -0.64
C LYS A 179 -3.12 6.77 0.17
N LYS A 180 -2.31 7.64 -0.46
CA LYS A 180 -1.56 8.67 0.27
C LYS A 180 -2.45 9.58 1.13
N THR A 181 -3.69 9.82 0.68
CA THR A 181 -4.72 10.56 1.43
C THR A 181 -5.16 9.88 2.73
N PHE A 182 -4.95 8.57 2.86
CA PHE A 182 -5.22 7.83 4.09
C PHE A 182 -4.36 8.34 5.25
N LEU A 183 -3.09 8.73 5.02
CA LEU A 183 -2.24 9.28 6.07
C LEU A 183 -2.85 10.54 6.68
N LEU A 184 -3.32 11.46 5.83
CA LEU A 184 -3.96 12.68 6.30
C LEU A 184 -5.23 12.38 7.11
N SER A 185 -6.01 11.39 6.68
CA SER A 185 -7.21 10.94 7.40
C SER A 185 -6.87 10.29 8.74
N ALA A 186 -5.82 9.46 8.79
CA ALA A 186 -5.33 8.82 10.01
C ALA A 186 -4.81 9.85 11.02
N PHE A 187 -3.99 10.81 10.57
CA PHE A 187 -3.52 11.93 11.39
C PHE A 187 -4.68 12.79 11.89
N GLY A 188 -5.63 13.13 11.03
CA GLY A 188 -6.83 13.88 11.40
C GLY A 188 -7.65 13.16 12.46
N THR A 189 -7.88 11.87 12.28
CA THR A 189 -8.59 11.01 13.25
C THR A 189 -7.91 11.04 14.61
N VAL A 190 -6.60 10.77 14.64
CA VAL A 190 -5.78 10.81 15.84
C VAL A 190 -5.85 12.17 16.53
N PHE A 191 -5.76 13.26 15.77
CA PHE A 191 -5.81 14.62 16.31
C PHE A 191 -7.19 14.94 16.89
N THR A 192 -8.27 14.65 16.16
CA THR A 192 -9.65 14.89 16.60
C THR A 192 -9.98 14.10 17.86
N TYR A 193 -9.72 12.79 17.87
CA TYR A 193 -9.99 11.97 19.06
C TYR A 193 -9.05 12.31 20.21
N GLY A 194 -7.80 12.68 19.94
CA GLY A 194 -6.87 13.21 20.94
C GLY A 194 -7.42 14.46 21.63
N LEU A 195 -7.91 15.43 20.86
CA LEU A 195 -8.54 16.64 21.40
C LEU A 195 -9.83 16.34 22.18
N ILE A 196 -10.64 15.38 21.73
CA ILE A 196 -11.84 14.96 22.46
C ILE A 196 -11.45 14.38 23.82
N ILE A 197 -10.43 13.51 23.88
CA ILE A 197 -9.94 12.93 25.14
C ILE A 197 -9.42 14.03 26.08
N VAL A 198 -8.75 15.07 25.55
CA VAL A 198 -8.31 16.23 26.33
C VAL A 198 -9.50 16.99 26.91
N ASN A 199 -10.53 17.27 26.10
CA ASN A 199 -11.64 18.14 26.48
C ASN A 199 -12.72 17.46 27.33
N ILE A 200 -12.83 16.13 27.29
CA ILE A 200 -13.77 15.37 28.14
C ILE A 200 -13.21 15.22 29.57
N LYS A 201 -11.92 15.50 29.79
CA LYS A 201 -11.24 15.40 31.07
C LYS A 201 -11.09 16.76 31.74
#